data_AF-A0A917B3G1-F1
#
_entry.id   AF-A0A917B3G1-F1
#
_cell.length_a   1.000
_cell.length_b   1.000
_cell.length_c   1.000
_cell.angle_alpha   90.00
_cell.angle_beta   90.00
_cell.angle_gamma   90.00
#
_symmetry.space_group_name_H-M   'P 1'
#
loop_
_entity.id
_entity.type
_entity.pdbx_description
1 polymer ?
#
loop_
_entity_poly.entity_id
_entity_poly.type
_entity_poly.pdbx_seq_one_letter_code
_entity_poly.pdbx_strand_id
1 'polypeptide(L)'
;MTVSVAVIVVAAGSGTRLGYSLPKALVSLAQRPILSRSLDPVFALEREVQLVVVVPRQHSALAEQIVRDTAGRASTSCSIVVGGVSRQESVAAGLAALEPSIEVVLVHDAARALTPVAQFEAIIAAVTETGLAAIPGLPVSDTIKRTDGFGRVVATVDRSELSAVQTPQGFPRAQLEAAYAAASGDFTDDAALIQTAGHDVTIISGDPLAFKITTPWDLRRAEQLLADAAPLALPRTGLGVDAHAFVTPAAGADTAAAPATVDSASGGARPAAAPAAVDSPDVAPGTTKELWLAGLCWPGEPALVGHSDGDAVAHAICDALLSAAGLGDIGSTFGTSDPRFAGAHGDVFLAETARLVAAAGYRIGNVSVQLVAARPRFAARRAEAEEVLSGILTAPVSISATTTDGLGFTGRTEGVVAIASALVYPR
;
A
#
# COMPACT_ATOMS: atom_id res chain seq x y z
N MET A 1 -23.31 -19.12 -36.43
CA MET A 1 -22.13 -19.88 -36.01
C MET A 1 -21.20 -18.90 -35.31
N THR A 2 -20.79 -19.17 -34.09
CA THR A 2 -19.84 -18.32 -33.35
C THR A 2 -18.45 -18.50 -33.97
N VAL A 3 -17.87 -17.42 -34.49
CA VAL A 3 -16.52 -17.42 -35.06
C VAL A 3 -15.50 -17.76 -33.96
N SER A 4 -14.59 -18.66 -34.27
CA SER A 4 -13.52 -19.12 -33.37
C SER A 4 -12.38 -18.11 -33.35
N VAL A 5 -11.94 -17.75 -32.14
CA VAL A 5 -10.97 -16.68 -31.92
C VAL A 5 -9.79 -17.20 -31.12
N ALA A 6 -8.58 -16.80 -31.51
CA ALA A 6 -7.38 -16.97 -30.71
C ALA A 6 -6.73 -15.63 -30.35
N VAL A 7 -6.09 -15.59 -29.19
CA VAL A 7 -5.26 -14.46 -28.75
C VAL A 7 -3.84 -14.94 -28.55
N ILE A 8 -2.90 -14.34 -29.29
CA ILE A 8 -1.47 -14.54 -29.14
C ILE A 8 -0.90 -13.37 -28.32
N VAL A 9 -0.47 -13.66 -27.09
CA VAL A 9 0.16 -12.68 -26.20
C VAL A 9 1.68 -12.79 -26.29
N VAL A 10 2.32 -11.76 -26.85
CA VAL A 10 3.77 -11.72 -27.05
C VAL A 10 4.47 -11.13 -25.83
N ALA A 11 5.17 -11.97 -25.08
CA ALA A 11 5.90 -11.65 -23.86
C ALA A 11 7.43 -11.78 -23.98
N ALA A 12 7.96 -12.03 -25.18
CA ALA A 12 9.39 -12.28 -25.44
C ALA A 12 10.32 -11.03 -25.46
N GLY A 13 9.81 -9.83 -25.19
CA GLY A 13 10.62 -8.60 -25.27
C GLY A 13 11.62 -8.42 -24.12
N SER A 14 12.87 -8.05 -24.45
CA SER A 14 14.04 -8.05 -23.55
C SER A 14 14.07 -7.02 -22.41
N GLY A 15 13.09 -6.13 -22.26
CA GLY A 15 12.96 -5.21 -21.11
C GLY A 15 14.06 -4.16 -20.92
N THR A 16 15.07 -4.09 -21.78
CA THR A 16 16.27 -3.23 -21.62
C THR A 16 15.96 -1.75 -21.37
N ARG A 17 14.93 -1.19 -22.01
CA ARG A 17 14.51 0.22 -21.85
C ARG A 17 13.80 0.53 -20.53
N LEU A 18 13.31 -0.48 -19.80
CA LEU A 18 12.73 -0.33 -18.48
C LEU A 18 13.79 -0.29 -17.36
N GLY A 19 15.05 -0.62 -17.67
CA GLY A 19 16.14 -0.60 -16.70
C GLY A 19 16.19 -1.80 -15.75
N TYR A 20 15.43 -2.86 -16.03
CA TYR A 20 15.46 -4.11 -15.27
C TYR A 20 16.26 -5.21 -16.01
N SER A 21 16.79 -6.17 -15.26
CA SER A 21 17.47 -7.36 -15.80
C SER A 21 16.52 -8.46 -16.28
N LEU A 22 15.22 -8.33 -15.99
CA LEU A 22 14.17 -9.26 -16.41
C LEU A 22 13.49 -8.79 -17.70
N PRO A 23 12.97 -9.72 -18.53
CA PRO A 23 12.04 -9.39 -19.60
C PRO A 23 10.89 -8.52 -19.09
N LYS A 24 10.48 -7.52 -19.88
CA LYS A 24 9.46 -6.53 -19.47
C LYS A 24 8.17 -7.17 -18.94
N ALA A 25 7.74 -8.27 -19.54
CA ALA A 25 6.50 -8.95 -19.17
C ALA A 25 6.56 -9.56 -17.75
N LEU A 26 7.76 -9.77 -17.20
CA LEU A 26 7.98 -10.38 -15.89
C LEU A 26 8.24 -9.32 -14.80
N VAL A 27 8.34 -8.05 -15.16
CA VAL A 27 8.46 -6.94 -14.21
C VAL A 27 7.15 -6.81 -13.42
N SER A 28 7.26 -6.53 -12.12
CA SER A 28 6.11 -6.31 -11.25
C SER A 28 5.40 -4.99 -11.58
N LEU A 29 4.07 -5.02 -11.61
CA LEU A 29 3.17 -3.88 -11.76
C LEU A 29 2.10 -3.98 -10.66
N ALA A 30 2.26 -3.15 -9.63
CA ALA A 30 1.43 -3.19 -8.42
C ALA A 30 1.30 -4.63 -7.86
N GLN A 31 2.44 -5.20 -7.46
CA GLN A 31 2.60 -6.55 -6.87
C GLN A 31 2.28 -7.76 -7.77
N ARG A 32 1.84 -7.55 -9.01
CA ARG A 32 1.56 -8.62 -9.98
C ARG A 32 2.40 -8.43 -11.23
N PRO A 33 2.96 -9.48 -11.86
CA PRO A 33 3.73 -9.33 -13.10
C PRO A 33 2.91 -8.68 -14.22
N ILE A 34 3.55 -7.85 -15.06
CA ILE A 34 2.94 -7.24 -16.26
C ILE A 34 2.21 -8.29 -17.11
N LEU A 35 2.79 -9.48 -17.27
CA LEU A 35 2.17 -10.60 -17.97
C LEU A 35 0.82 -10.96 -17.36
N SER A 36 0.74 -11.21 -16.05
CA SER A 36 -0.52 -11.57 -15.40
C SER A 36 -1.62 -10.53 -15.63
N ARG A 37 -1.28 -9.23 -15.52
CA ARG A 37 -2.20 -8.12 -15.76
C ARG A 37 -2.69 -8.09 -17.21
N SER A 38 -1.80 -8.34 -18.18
CA SER A 38 -2.17 -8.40 -19.60
C SER A 38 -3.08 -9.58 -19.98
N LEU A 39 -3.16 -10.61 -19.13
CA LEU A 39 -4.03 -11.77 -19.35
C LEU A 39 -5.42 -11.60 -18.73
N ASP A 40 -5.56 -10.80 -17.67
CA ASP A 40 -6.85 -10.50 -17.03
C ASP A 40 -7.96 -10.14 -18.04
N PRO A 41 -7.76 -9.21 -19.00
CA PRO A 41 -8.82 -8.88 -19.96
C PRO A 41 -9.14 -10.02 -20.94
N VAL A 42 -8.17 -10.89 -21.24
CA VAL A 42 -8.38 -12.05 -22.14
C VAL A 42 -9.26 -13.09 -21.44
N PHE A 43 -9.04 -13.33 -20.14
CA PHE A 43 -9.88 -14.25 -19.35
C PHE A 43 -11.27 -13.70 -19.03
N ALA A 44 -11.47 -12.39 -19.19
CA ALA A 44 -12.74 -11.72 -18.95
C ALA A 44 -13.58 -11.53 -20.23
N LEU A 45 -13.14 -12.04 -21.38
CA LEU A 45 -13.93 -12.03 -22.62
C LEU A 45 -15.21 -12.85 -22.45
N GLU A 46 -16.28 -12.44 -23.14
CA GLU A 46 -17.60 -13.10 -23.03
C GLU A 46 -17.65 -14.44 -23.78
N ARG A 47 -16.60 -14.75 -24.54
CA ARG A 47 -16.45 -15.93 -25.36
C ARG A 47 -15.20 -16.71 -24.99
N GLU A 48 -15.25 -18.02 -25.22
CA GLU A 48 -14.06 -18.85 -25.13
C GLU A 48 -13.10 -18.51 -26.28
N VAL A 49 -11.83 -18.32 -25.94
CA VAL A 49 -10.76 -18.06 -26.90
C VAL A 49 -9.61 -19.03 -26.65
N GLN A 50 -8.92 -19.43 -27.71
CA GLN A 50 -7.63 -20.12 -27.55
C GLN A 50 -6.57 -19.08 -27.18
N LEU A 51 -5.93 -19.24 -26.02
CA LEU A 51 -4.86 -18.34 -25.59
C LEU A 51 -3.48 -18.99 -25.83
N VAL A 52 -2.62 -18.31 -26.56
CA VAL A 52 -1.21 -18.67 -26.75
C VAL A 52 -0.32 -17.58 -26.17
N VAL A 53 0.48 -17.91 -25.16
CA VAL A 53 1.43 -16.98 -24.55
C VAL A 53 2.83 -17.30 -25.04
N VAL A 54 3.43 -16.36 -25.78
CA VAL A 54 4.75 -16.53 -26.38
C VAL A 54 5.82 -15.90 -25.49
N VAL A 55 6.77 -16.70 -25.02
CA VAL A 55 7.73 -16.34 -23.96
C VAL A 55 9.18 -16.63 -24.38
N PRO A 56 10.17 -15.93 -23.82
CA PRO A 56 11.57 -16.24 -24.14
C PRO A 56 11.97 -17.57 -23.48
N ARG A 57 12.78 -18.38 -24.19
CA ARG A 57 13.20 -19.73 -23.75
C ARG A 57 13.72 -19.77 -22.31
N GLN A 58 14.50 -18.76 -21.91
CA GLN A 58 15.16 -18.69 -20.61
C GLN A 58 14.17 -18.51 -19.44
N HIS A 59 12.95 -18.07 -19.71
CA HIS A 59 11.96 -17.76 -18.67
C HIS A 59 10.63 -18.53 -18.85
N SER A 60 10.60 -19.61 -19.64
CA SER A 60 9.37 -20.36 -19.89
C SER A 60 8.75 -20.91 -18.60
N ALA A 61 9.55 -21.52 -17.71
CA ALA A 61 9.07 -22.10 -16.46
C ALA A 61 8.42 -21.06 -15.51
N LEU A 62 9.00 -19.85 -15.43
CA LEU A 62 8.44 -18.76 -14.63
C LEU A 62 7.15 -18.22 -15.27
N ALA A 63 7.13 -18.06 -16.59
CA ALA A 63 5.93 -17.62 -17.29
C ALA A 63 4.79 -18.65 -17.18
N GLU A 64 5.11 -19.94 -17.23
CA GLU A 64 4.16 -21.03 -16.95
C GLU A 64 3.54 -20.93 -15.57
N GLN A 65 4.35 -20.63 -14.55
CA GLN A 65 3.82 -20.42 -13.21
C GLN A 65 2.87 -19.23 -13.16
N ILE A 66 3.26 -18.08 -13.74
CA ILE A 66 2.43 -16.88 -13.79
C ILE A 66 1.10 -17.14 -14.50
N VAL A 67 1.13 -17.83 -15.65
CA VAL A 67 -0.08 -18.17 -16.42
C VAL A 67 -0.98 -19.11 -15.62
N ARG A 68 -0.43 -20.14 -14.97
CA ARG A 68 -1.23 -21.05 -14.10
C ARG A 68 -1.90 -20.29 -12.96
N ASP A 69 -1.15 -19.43 -12.26
CA ASP A 69 -1.65 -18.65 -11.13
C ASP A 69 -2.72 -17.64 -11.56
N THR A 70 -2.61 -17.09 -12.78
CA THR A 70 -3.58 -16.12 -13.32
C THR A 70 -4.82 -16.80 -13.89
N ALA A 71 -4.65 -17.87 -14.69
CA ALA A 71 -5.74 -18.54 -15.39
C ALA A 71 -6.62 -19.39 -14.44
N GLY A 72 -6.06 -19.87 -13.33
CA GLY A 72 -6.75 -20.78 -12.41
C GLY A 72 -7.30 -22.00 -13.16
N ARG A 73 -8.63 -22.15 -13.17
CA ARG A 73 -9.32 -23.26 -13.87
C ARG A 73 -9.25 -23.18 -15.39
N ALA A 74 -8.98 -22.00 -15.96
CA ALA A 74 -8.85 -21.80 -17.41
C ALA A 74 -7.45 -22.15 -17.95
N SER A 75 -6.54 -22.62 -17.10
CA SER A 75 -5.17 -22.97 -17.49
C SER A 75 -5.09 -24.06 -18.56
N THR A 76 -6.10 -24.92 -18.69
CA THR A 76 -6.17 -25.97 -19.73
C THR A 76 -6.37 -25.41 -21.15
N SER A 77 -6.91 -24.21 -21.28
CA SER A 77 -7.14 -23.53 -22.57
C SER A 77 -6.00 -22.58 -22.96
N CYS A 78 -4.91 -22.60 -22.18
CA CYS A 78 -3.72 -21.77 -22.39
C CYS A 78 -2.55 -22.63 -22.85
N SER A 79 -1.90 -22.25 -23.94
CA SER A 79 -0.64 -22.84 -24.37
C SER A 79 0.51 -21.84 -24.20
N ILE A 80 1.68 -22.36 -23.85
CA ILE A 80 2.90 -21.55 -23.72
C ILE A 80 3.87 -22.00 -24.79
N VAL A 81 4.32 -21.04 -25.58
CA VAL A 81 5.18 -21.27 -26.73
C VAL A 81 6.47 -20.49 -26.54
N VAL A 82 7.60 -21.13 -26.84
CA VAL A 82 8.89 -20.45 -26.87
C VAL A 82 8.97 -19.60 -28.14
N GLY A 83 9.14 -18.29 -27.98
CA GLY A 83 9.31 -17.35 -29.09
C GLY A 83 10.71 -17.38 -29.71
N GLY A 84 10.84 -16.66 -30.84
CA GLY A 84 12.11 -16.45 -31.54
C GLY A 84 12.89 -15.23 -31.05
N VAL A 85 13.89 -14.82 -31.82
CA VAL A 85 14.76 -13.67 -31.53
C VAL A 85 14.04 -12.36 -31.83
N SER A 86 13.19 -12.34 -32.85
CA SER A 86 12.39 -11.17 -33.24
C SER A 86 10.94 -11.26 -32.76
N ARG A 87 10.23 -10.13 -32.77
CA ARG A 87 8.78 -10.10 -32.52
C ARG A 87 8.03 -10.95 -33.55
N GLN A 88 8.42 -10.84 -34.83
CA GLN A 88 7.80 -11.56 -35.94
C GLN A 88 7.98 -13.08 -35.81
N GLU A 89 9.18 -13.57 -35.48
CA GLU A 89 9.40 -15.00 -35.21
C GLU A 89 8.59 -15.50 -34.00
N SER A 90 8.44 -14.66 -32.97
CA SER A 90 7.62 -14.99 -31.80
C SER A 90 6.14 -15.12 -32.16
N VAL A 91 5.60 -14.22 -32.97
CA VAL A 91 4.21 -14.32 -33.45
C VAL A 91 4.03 -15.54 -34.36
N ALA A 92 4.97 -15.80 -35.26
CA ALA A 92 4.94 -17.00 -36.12
C ALA A 92 4.91 -18.31 -35.32
N ALA A 93 5.71 -18.39 -34.24
CA ALA A 93 5.66 -19.53 -33.31
C ALA A 93 4.29 -19.66 -32.63
N GLY A 94 3.67 -18.53 -32.26
CA GLY A 94 2.32 -18.50 -31.72
C GLY A 94 1.25 -18.97 -32.72
N LEU A 95 1.34 -18.54 -33.98
CA LEU A 95 0.44 -18.95 -35.07
C LEU A 95 0.51 -20.46 -35.31
N ALA A 96 1.71 -21.04 -35.29
CA ALA A 96 1.90 -22.48 -35.47
C ALA A 96 1.25 -23.33 -34.36
N ALA A 97 0.92 -22.76 -33.20
CA ALA A 97 0.26 -23.43 -32.08
C ALA A 97 -1.27 -23.32 -32.11
N LEU A 98 -1.85 -22.59 -33.07
CA LEU A 98 -3.29 -22.38 -33.16
C LEU A 98 -4.02 -23.62 -33.69
N GLU A 99 -5.16 -23.95 -33.06
CA GLU A 99 -6.03 -25.04 -33.50
C GLU A 99 -6.56 -24.79 -34.91
N PRO A 100 -6.68 -25.80 -35.80
CA PRO A 100 -7.09 -25.59 -37.20
C PRO A 100 -8.46 -24.91 -37.37
N SER A 101 -9.32 -24.97 -36.36
CA SER A 101 -10.65 -24.37 -36.35
C SER A 101 -10.62 -22.84 -36.21
N ILE A 102 -9.53 -22.22 -35.74
CA ILE A 102 -9.44 -20.77 -35.49
C ILE A 102 -9.56 -19.99 -36.79
N GLU A 103 -10.48 -19.01 -36.83
CA GLU A 103 -10.72 -18.14 -37.98
C GLU A 103 -10.18 -16.72 -37.78
N VAL A 104 -10.20 -16.21 -36.55
CA VAL A 104 -9.74 -14.85 -36.20
C VAL A 104 -8.61 -14.92 -35.19
N VAL A 105 -7.54 -14.15 -35.42
CA VAL A 105 -6.37 -14.08 -34.56
C VAL A 105 -6.14 -12.66 -34.09
N LEU A 106 -6.01 -12.48 -32.77
CA LEU A 106 -5.57 -11.24 -32.15
C LEU A 106 -4.12 -11.39 -31.69
N VAL A 107 -3.24 -10.48 -32.13
CA VAL A 107 -1.85 -10.40 -31.63
C VAL A 107 -1.74 -9.24 -30.64
N HIS A 108 -1.40 -9.55 -29.39
CA HIS A 108 -1.34 -8.59 -28.29
C HIS A 108 0.07 -8.52 -27.66
N ASP A 109 0.51 -7.32 -27.30
CA ASP A 109 1.80 -7.14 -26.63
C ASP A 109 1.55 -7.20 -25.12
N ALA A 110 2.20 -8.12 -24.39
CA ALA A 110 2.04 -8.22 -22.92
C ALA A 110 2.38 -6.90 -22.18
N ALA A 111 3.17 -6.03 -22.80
CA ALA A 111 3.52 -4.71 -22.25
C ALA A 111 2.37 -3.70 -22.27
N ARG A 112 1.22 -4.00 -22.88
CA ARG A 112 -0.01 -3.18 -22.81
C ARG A 112 -0.93 -3.76 -21.74
N ALA A 113 -0.41 -3.87 -20.53
CA ALA A 113 -1.00 -4.63 -19.44
C ALA A 113 -2.37 -4.13 -18.93
N LEU A 114 -2.78 -2.93 -19.31
CA LEU A 114 -4.02 -2.31 -18.87
C LEU A 114 -5.07 -2.20 -19.99
N THR A 115 -4.85 -2.87 -21.14
CA THR A 115 -5.83 -2.87 -22.23
C THR A 115 -7.19 -3.40 -21.75
N PRO A 116 -8.28 -2.64 -21.92
CA PRO A 116 -9.61 -3.06 -21.46
C PRO A 116 -10.20 -4.20 -22.30
N VAL A 117 -11.06 -5.02 -21.68
CA VAL A 117 -11.83 -6.10 -22.34
C VAL A 117 -12.59 -5.59 -23.57
N ALA A 118 -13.23 -4.42 -23.44
CA ALA A 118 -14.00 -3.79 -24.52
C ALA A 118 -13.16 -3.53 -25.78
N GLN A 119 -11.86 -3.28 -25.64
CA GLN A 119 -10.97 -3.09 -26.78
C GLN A 119 -10.76 -4.40 -27.56
N PHE A 120 -10.62 -5.53 -26.87
CA PHE A 120 -10.50 -6.85 -27.50
C PHE A 120 -11.78 -7.22 -28.24
N GLU A 121 -12.95 -7.07 -27.60
CA GLU A 121 -14.26 -7.36 -28.22
C GLU A 121 -14.51 -6.47 -29.45
N ALA A 122 -14.16 -5.17 -29.39
CA ALA A 122 -14.30 -4.26 -30.53
C ALA A 122 -13.46 -4.70 -31.74
N ILE A 123 -12.25 -5.22 -31.51
CA ILE A 123 -11.38 -5.73 -32.57
C ILE A 123 -11.94 -7.02 -33.16
N ILE A 124 -12.40 -7.95 -32.32
CA ILE A 124 -13.02 -9.21 -32.75
C ILE A 124 -14.24 -8.91 -33.62
N ALA A 125 -15.11 -8.00 -33.18
CA ALA A 125 -16.29 -7.58 -33.93
C ALA A 125 -15.90 -6.97 -35.28
N ALA A 126 -14.96 -6.02 -35.30
CA ALA A 126 -14.52 -5.38 -36.54
C ALA A 126 -13.99 -6.38 -37.57
N VAL A 127 -13.14 -7.33 -37.16
CA VAL A 127 -12.60 -8.37 -38.06
C VAL A 127 -13.71 -9.30 -38.54
N THR A 128 -14.59 -9.72 -37.65
CA THR A 128 -15.68 -10.67 -37.95
C THR A 128 -16.71 -10.07 -38.91
N GLU A 129 -17.06 -8.80 -38.73
CA GLU A 129 -18.07 -8.11 -39.52
C GLU A 129 -17.56 -7.70 -40.91
N THR A 130 -16.29 -7.31 -41.01
CA THR A 130 -15.72 -6.78 -42.26
C THR A 130 -14.94 -7.82 -43.06
N GLY A 131 -14.41 -8.86 -42.41
CA GLY A 131 -13.44 -9.78 -43.01
C GLY A 131 -12.07 -9.13 -43.29
N LEU A 132 -11.81 -7.94 -42.74
CA LEU A 132 -10.56 -7.18 -42.90
C LEU A 132 -9.75 -7.19 -41.61
N ALA A 133 -8.46 -6.90 -41.72
CA ALA A 133 -7.63 -6.65 -40.56
C ALA A 133 -8.06 -5.37 -39.83
N ALA A 134 -8.04 -5.38 -38.50
CA ALA A 134 -8.43 -4.25 -37.67
C ALA A 134 -7.40 -3.98 -36.57
N ILE A 135 -6.98 -2.72 -36.45
CA ILE A 135 -6.03 -2.28 -35.42
C ILE A 135 -6.57 -1.07 -34.65
N PRO A 136 -6.41 -1.03 -33.31
CA PRO A 136 -6.74 0.14 -32.52
C PRO A 136 -5.71 1.24 -32.74
N GLY A 137 -6.17 2.48 -32.83
CA GLY A 137 -5.31 3.65 -32.96
C GLY A 137 -5.86 4.86 -32.22
N LEU A 138 -4.97 5.68 -31.68
CA LEU A 138 -5.32 6.97 -31.07
C LEU A 138 -4.90 8.12 -32.00
N PRO A 139 -5.70 9.19 -32.09
CA PRO A 139 -5.29 10.38 -32.84
C PRO A 139 -4.03 10.99 -32.23
N VAL A 140 -3.14 11.51 -33.07
CA VAL A 140 -1.93 12.18 -32.60
C VAL A 140 -2.23 13.61 -32.18
N SER A 141 -2.09 13.90 -30.89
CA SER A 141 -2.39 15.23 -30.32
C SER A 141 -1.25 16.23 -30.45
N ASP A 142 0.00 15.78 -30.42
CA ASP A 142 1.16 16.67 -30.45
C ASP A 142 1.51 17.11 -31.88
N THR A 143 2.24 18.22 -32.01
CA THR A 143 2.80 18.62 -33.31
C THR A 143 3.97 17.70 -33.63
N ILE A 144 3.86 16.93 -34.72
CA ILE A 144 4.91 16.00 -35.14
C ILE A 144 5.85 16.66 -36.15
N LYS A 145 7.15 16.52 -35.92
CA LYS A 145 8.21 16.95 -36.83
C LYS A 145 8.91 15.72 -37.40
N ARG A 146 9.16 15.72 -38.71
CA ARG A 146 10.13 14.82 -39.33
C ARG A 146 11.51 15.45 -39.17
N THR A 147 12.49 14.70 -38.67
CA THR A 147 13.87 15.16 -38.49
C THR A 147 14.85 14.36 -39.35
N ASP A 148 16.02 14.92 -39.60
CA ASP A 148 17.16 14.17 -40.18
C ASP A 148 17.92 13.40 -39.08
N GLY A 149 18.98 12.69 -39.48
CA GLY A 149 19.85 11.93 -38.56
C GLY A 149 20.66 12.80 -37.58
N PHE A 150 20.66 14.12 -37.75
CA PHE A 150 21.32 15.08 -36.86
C PHE A 150 20.33 15.82 -35.95
N GLY A 151 19.05 15.45 -35.99
CA GLY A 151 17.99 16.04 -35.17
C GLY A 151 17.50 17.40 -35.67
N ARG A 152 17.85 17.80 -36.90
CA ARG A 152 17.31 19.03 -37.50
C ARG A 152 15.91 18.78 -38.05
N VAL A 153 15.01 19.75 -37.87
CA VAL A 153 13.64 19.66 -38.40
C VAL A 153 13.67 19.75 -39.92
N VAL A 154 13.17 18.71 -40.59
CA VAL A 154 13.02 18.62 -42.05
C VAL A 154 11.63 19.12 -42.48
N ALA A 155 10.58 18.71 -41.76
CA ALA A 155 9.21 19.11 -42.06
C ALA A 155 8.30 18.97 -40.84
N THR A 156 7.17 19.67 -40.86
CA THR A 156 6.03 19.38 -39.97
C THR A 156 5.15 18.36 -40.68
N VAL A 157 4.73 17.30 -39.98
CA VAL A 157 3.82 16.29 -40.52
C VAL A 157 2.38 16.68 -40.16
N ASP A 158 1.45 16.52 -41.09
CA ASP A 158 0.03 16.70 -40.78
C ASP A 158 -0.44 15.57 -39.86
N ARG A 159 -0.65 15.91 -38.59
CA ARG A 159 -1.05 14.95 -37.55
C ARG A 159 -2.47 14.40 -37.75
N SER A 160 -3.30 15.03 -38.58
CA SER A 160 -4.66 14.54 -38.87
C SER A 160 -4.66 13.24 -39.71
N GLU A 161 -3.57 12.98 -40.42
CA GLU A 161 -3.34 11.75 -41.19
C GLU A 161 -2.58 10.69 -40.38
N LEU A 162 -2.29 10.94 -39.09
CA LEU A 162 -1.49 10.05 -38.24
C LEU A 162 -2.34 9.39 -37.15
N SER A 163 -2.00 8.14 -36.87
CA SER A 163 -2.58 7.38 -35.77
C SER A 163 -1.49 6.66 -34.97
N ALA A 164 -1.55 6.78 -33.65
CA ALA A 164 -0.70 6.06 -32.72
C ALA A 164 -1.28 4.66 -32.49
N VAL A 165 -0.77 3.68 -33.24
CA VAL A 165 -1.28 2.30 -33.25
C VAL A 165 -1.01 1.57 -31.93
N GLN A 166 -2.01 0.79 -31.52
CA GLN A 166 -2.01 -0.03 -30.33
C GLN A 166 -2.13 -1.52 -30.67
N THR A 167 -2.04 -2.38 -29.64
CA THR A 167 -2.41 -3.79 -29.75
C THR A 167 -3.45 -4.09 -28.66
N PRO A 168 -4.39 -5.03 -28.86
CA PRO A 168 -4.38 -6.15 -29.81
C PRO A 168 -4.51 -5.70 -31.27
N GLN A 169 -3.93 -6.44 -32.21
CA GLN A 169 -4.17 -6.27 -33.64
C GLN A 169 -4.91 -7.51 -34.13
N GLY A 170 -6.07 -7.34 -34.77
CA GLY A 170 -6.94 -8.44 -35.18
C GLY A 170 -6.85 -8.72 -36.67
N PHE A 171 -6.85 -9.99 -37.03
CA PHE A 171 -6.67 -10.44 -38.41
C PHE A 171 -7.53 -11.67 -38.71
N PRO A 172 -8.06 -11.80 -39.94
CA PRO A 172 -8.47 -13.10 -40.46
C PRO A 172 -7.23 -14.01 -40.54
N ARG A 173 -7.30 -15.20 -39.93
CA ARG A 173 -6.16 -16.11 -39.81
C ARG A 173 -5.49 -16.39 -41.15
N ALA A 174 -6.29 -16.72 -42.17
CA ALA A 174 -5.79 -17.09 -43.49
C ALA A 174 -4.97 -15.96 -44.14
N GLN A 175 -5.38 -14.70 -43.96
CA GLN A 175 -4.64 -13.54 -44.47
C GLN A 175 -3.32 -13.36 -43.71
N LEU A 176 -3.33 -13.53 -42.39
CA LEU A 176 -2.14 -13.42 -41.55
C LEU A 176 -1.11 -14.51 -41.88
N GLU A 177 -1.53 -15.77 -41.98
CA GLU A 177 -0.64 -16.88 -42.34
C GLU A 177 -0.05 -16.70 -43.74
N ALA A 178 -0.87 -16.28 -44.72
CA ALA A 178 -0.40 -16.00 -46.08
C ALA A 178 0.64 -14.87 -46.10
N ALA A 179 0.40 -13.80 -45.34
CA ALA A 179 1.34 -12.68 -45.26
C ALA A 179 2.67 -13.12 -44.61
N TYR A 180 2.62 -13.88 -43.52
CA TYR A 180 3.81 -14.44 -42.88
C TYR A 180 4.61 -15.38 -43.80
N ALA A 181 3.92 -16.20 -44.60
CA ALA A 181 4.57 -17.10 -45.56
C ALA A 181 5.26 -16.35 -46.72
N ALA A 182 4.72 -15.19 -47.11
CA ALA A 182 5.26 -14.35 -48.17
C ALA A 182 6.32 -13.34 -47.69
N ALA A 183 6.49 -13.16 -46.38
CA ALA A 183 7.38 -12.17 -45.80
C ALA A 183 8.85 -12.43 -46.16
N SER A 184 9.52 -11.42 -46.72
CA SER A 184 10.96 -11.47 -47.07
C SER A 184 11.83 -10.52 -46.23
N GLY A 185 11.24 -9.83 -45.25
CA GLY A 185 11.93 -8.89 -44.36
C GLY A 185 11.23 -8.71 -43.01
N ASP A 186 11.87 -7.92 -42.15
CA ASP A 186 11.37 -7.59 -40.81
C ASP A 186 10.35 -6.44 -40.85
N PHE A 187 9.20 -6.64 -40.22
CA PHE A 187 8.17 -5.62 -40.07
C PHE A 187 8.07 -5.15 -38.61
N THR A 188 7.70 -3.88 -38.42
CA THR A 188 7.58 -3.27 -37.09
C THR A 188 6.37 -3.79 -36.31
N ASP A 189 5.31 -4.17 -37.00
CA ASP A 189 4.08 -4.77 -36.47
C ASP A 189 3.40 -5.66 -37.52
N ASP A 190 2.33 -6.36 -37.12
CA ASP A 190 1.63 -7.33 -37.99
C ASP A 190 0.75 -6.62 -39.04
N ALA A 191 0.28 -5.41 -38.74
CA ALA A 191 -0.44 -4.57 -39.69
C ALA A 191 0.41 -4.19 -40.92
N ALA A 192 1.67 -3.78 -40.71
CA ALA A 192 2.57 -3.46 -41.82
C ALA A 192 2.83 -4.68 -42.72
N LEU A 193 2.89 -5.87 -42.13
CA LEU A 193 3.03 -7.13 -42.87
C LEU A 193 1.79 -7.42 -43.73
N ILE A 194 0.59 -7.34 -43.16
CA ILE A 194 -0.69 -7.51 -43.87
C ILE A 194 -0.82 -6.51 -45.04
N GLN A 195 -0.50 -5.24 -44.78
CA GLN A 195 -0.56 -4.20 -45.81
C GLN A 195 0.40 -4.48 -46.97
N THR A 196 1.62 -4.95 -46.66
CA THR A 196 2.61 -5.30 -47.69
C THR A 196 2.19 -6.51 -48.51
N ALA A 197 1.42 -7.43 -47.91
CA ALA A 197 0.80 -8.55 -48.61
C ALA A 197 -0.40 -8.14 -49.50
N GLY A 198 -0.77 -6.85 -49.52
CA GLY A 198 -1.84 -6.31 -50.37
C GLY A 198 -3.24 -6.41 -49.76
N HIS A 199 -3.35 -6.67 -48.46
CA HIS A 199 -4.61 -6.69 -47.74
C HIS A 199 -4.89 -5.36 -47.04
N ASP A 200 -6.16 -4.99 -46.96
CA ASP A 200 -6.59 -3.76 -46.28
C ASP A 200 -6.53 -3.91 -44.75
N VAL A 201 -6.08 -2.84 -44.09
CA VAL A 201 -6.05 -2.72 -42.62
C VAL A 201 -6.86 -1.52 -42.20
N THR A 202 -7.88 -1.74 -41.37
CA THR A 202 -8.75 -0.69 -40.85
C THR A 202 -8.28 -0.25 -39.47
N ILE A 203 -8.26 1.07 -39.24
CA ILE A 203 -8.05 1.63 -37.90
C ILE A 203 -9.40 1.79 -37.22
N ILE A 204 -9.53 1.25 -36.01
CA ILE A 204 -10.65 1.51 -35.11
C ILE A 204 -10.18 2.37 -33.93
N SER A 205 -11.11 2.96 -33.19
CA SER A 205 -10.79 3.73 -31.99
C SER A 205 -10.02 2.88 -30.98
N GLY A 206 -8.85 3.37 -30.58
CA GLY A 206 -8.04 2.82 -29.49
C GLY A 206 -8.47 3.33 -28.11
N ASP A 207 -7.80 2.82 -27.08
CA ASP A 207 -8.04 3.18 -25.68
C ASP A 207 -6.75 3.71 -25.03
N PRO A 208 -6.77 4.87 -24.36
CA PRO A 208 -5.60 5.40 -23.64
C PRO A 208 -4.98 4.44 -22.62
N LEU A 209 -5.75 3.52 -22.03
CA LEU A 209 -5.26 2.48 -21.11
C LEU A 209 -4.44 1.40 -21.82
N ALA A 210 -4.60 1.21 -23.14
CA ALA A 210 -3.79 0.30 -23.94
C ALA A 210 -2.40 0.86 -24.30
N PHE A 211 -1.88 1.83 -23.55
CA PHE A 211 -0.51 2.33 -23.74
C PHE A 211 0.54 1.26 -23.44
N LYS A 212 1.68 1.33 -24.13
CA LYS A 212 2.74 0.32 -24.03
C LYS A 212 3.75 0.70 -22.96
N ILE A 213 3.86 -0.11 -21.91
CA ILE A 213 4.87 0.05 -20.86
C ILE A 213 6.26 -0.24 -21.44
N THR A 214 7.04 0.83 -21.69
CA THR A 214 8.33 0.76 -22.37
C THR A 214 9.46 1.39 -21.56
N THR A 215 9.14 2.38 -20.74
CA THR A 215 10.06 3.17 -19.95
C THR A 215 9.65 3.17 -18.46
N PRO A 216 10.55 3.58 -17.54
CA PRO A 216 10.19 3.74 -16.13
C PRO A 216 9.06 4.74 -15.88
N TRP A 217 8.87 5.73 -16.77
CA TRP A 217 7.74 6.65 -16.67
C TRP A 217 6.41 5.94 -16.94
N ASP A 218 6.36 5.07 -17.95
CA ASP A 218 5.16 4.31 -18.29
C ASP A 218 4.77 3.36 -17.15
N LEU A 219 5.77 2.75 -16.50
CA LEU A 219 5.54 1.86 -15.36
C LEU A 219 4.89 2.62 -14.19
N ARG A 220 5.45 3.77 -13.80
CA ARG A 220 4.87 4.62 -12.75
C ARG A 220 3.45 5.09 -13.08
N ARG A 221 3.21 5.45 -14.35
CA ARG A 221 1.87 5.80 -14.82
C ARG A 221 0.89 4.63 -14.63
N ALA A 222 1.30 3.42 -15.01
CA ALA A 222 0.47 2.23 -14.85
C ALA A 222 0.19 1.93 -13.37
N GLU A 223 1.18 2.08 -12.49
CA GLU A 223 1.02 1.91 -11.05
C GLU A 223 0.02 2.90 -10.44
N GLN A 224 0.08 4.18 -10.84
CA GLN A 224 -0.86 5.20 -10.38
C GLN A 224 -2.30 4.90 -10.81
N LEU A 225 -2.52 4.52 -12.08
CA LEU A 225 -3.85 4.15 -12.57
C LEU A 225 -4.45 2.97 -11.79
N LEU A 226 -3.61 2.02 -11.35
CA LEU A 226 -4.05 0.91 -10.51
C LEU A 226 -4.27 1.30 -9.05
N ALA A 227 -3.52 2.28 -8.54
CA ALA A 227 -3.67 2.80 -7.18
C ALA A 227 -4.95 3.62 -7.02
N ASP A 228 -5.30 4.46 -8.01
CA ASP A 228 -6.53 5.25 -8.02
C ASP A 228 -7.80 4.38 -8.10
N ALA A 229 -7.66 3.16 -8.63
CA ALA A 229 -8.72 2.15 -8.66
C ALA A 229 -8.84 1.35 -7.35
N ALA A 230 -7.85 1.41 -6.45
CA ALA A 230 -7.90 0.75 -5.16
C ALA A 230 -8.68 1.61 -4.14
N PRO A 231 -9.43 1.00 -3.19
CA PRO A 231 -10.06 1.76 -2.13
C PRO A 231 -9.01 2.58 -1.39
N LEU A 232 -9.24 3.88 -1.23
CA LEU A 232 -8.38 4.76 -0.44
C LEU A 232 -8.19 4.15 0.95
N ALA A 233 -6.98 3.67 1.22
CA ALA A 233 -6.60 3.19 2.53
C ALA A 233 -6.45 4.42 3.43
N LEU A 234 -7.56 4.84 4.05
CA LEU A 234 -7.62 6.07 4.83
C LEU A 234 -6.74 5.97 6.08
N PRO A 235 -6.09 7.08 6.49
CA PRO A 235 -5.45 7.15 7.81
C PRO A 235 -6.46 6.84 8.92
N ARG A 236 -5.99 6.18 9.98
CA ARG A 236 -6.80 5.90 11.17
C ARG A 236 -6.30 6.74 12.34
N THR A 237 -7.22 7.15 13.19
CA THR A 237 -6.91 7.82 14.45
C THR A 237 -7.26 6.94 15.63
N GLY A 238 -6.55 7.12 16.74
CA GLY A 238 -6.85 6.46 18.00
C GLY A 238 -6.62 7.39 19.18
N LEU A 239 -7.33 7.12 20.27
CA LEU A 239 -7.30 7.89 21.51
C LEU A 239 -6.92 6.95 22.65
N GLY A 240 -6.00 7.39 23.50
CA GLY A 240 -5.63 6.72 24.74
C GLY A 240 -5.70 7.69 25.91
N VAL A 241 -6.14 7.20 27.07
CA VAL A 241 -6.22 7.98 28.31
C VAL A 241 -5.70 7.11 29.43
N ASP A 242 -4.71 7.60 30.17
CA ASP A 242 -4.20 6.91 31.34
C ASP A 242 -4.07 7.86 32.54
N ALA A 243 -4.32 7.34 33.73
CA ALA A 243 -4.32 8.11 34.97
C ALA A 243 -3.69 7.30 36.10
N HIS A 244 -2.68 7.88 36.75
CA HIS A 244 -2.01 7.26 37.90
C HIS A 244 -2.00 8.18 39.11
N ALA A 245 -2.14 7.58 40.29
CA ALA A 245 -2.00 8.27 41.56
C ALA A 245 -0.51 8.39 41.94
N PHE A 246 -0.15 9.46 42.64
CA PHE A 246 1.15 9.55 43.30
C PHE A 246 1.20 8.64 44.54
N VAL A 247 2.37 8.06 44.81
CA VAL A 247 2.62 7.34 46.06
C VAL A 247 2.55 8.33 47.23
N THR A 248 1.72 8.02 48.23
CA THR A 248 1.60 8.84 49.45
C THR A 248 2.76 8.50 50.40
N PRO A 249 3.48 9.48 51.00
CA PRO A 249 4.43 9.18 52.06
C PRO A 249 3.71 8.54 53.25
N ALA A 250 4.24 7.42 53.77
CA ALA A 250 3.72 6.83 55.00
C ALA A 250 3.83 7.86 56.15
N ALA A 251 2.72 8.15 56.81
CA ALA A 251 2.69 9.07 57.94
C ALA A 251 3.55 8.51 59.08
N GLY A 252 4.66 9.19 59.38
CA GLY A 252 5.42 8.95 60.59
C GLY A 252 4.54 9.20 61.82
N ALA A 253 4.46 8.21 62.70
CA ALA A 253 3.85 8.36 64.02
C ALA A 253 4.65 9.42 64.79
N ASP A 254 4.07 10.60 65.00
CA ASP A 254 4.52 11.45 66.09
C ASP A 254 3.37 12.25 66.71
N THR A 255 3.39 12.24 68.03
CA THR A 255 2.36 12.69 68.96
C THR A 255 2.40 14.22 69.12
N ALA A 256 1.28 14.91 68.89
CA ALA A 256 1.09 16.26 69.43
C ALA A 256 -0.39 16.63 69.64
N ALA A 257 -0.65 16.97 70.89
CA ALA A 257 -1.85 17.46 71.58
C ALA A 257 -2.92 18.23 70.77
N ALA A 258 -4.17 17.88 71.06
CA ALA A 258 -5.36 18.70 70.78
C ALA A 258 -5.38 19.98 71.62
N PRO A 259 -5.97 21.07 71.09
CA PRO A 259 -6.71 21.99 71.95
C PRO A 259 -8.19 22.12 71.55
N ALA A 260 -8.94 22.28 72.63
CA ALA A 260 -10.34 22.60 72.86
C ALA A 260 -11.24 23.11 71.71
N THR A 261 -12.42 22.51 71.71
CA THR A 261 -13.70 22.92 71.13
C THR A 261 -14.07 24.38 71.39
N VAL A 262 -14.58 25.06 70.36
CA VAL A 262 -15.62 26.09 70.53
C VAL A 262 -16.75 25.78 69.54
N ASP A 263 -17.92 25.56 70.11
CA ASP A 263 -19.16 25.20 69.45
C ASP A 263 -19.87 26.48 68.97
N SER A 264 -20.23 26.55 67.70
CA SER A 264 -21.40 27.32 67.28
C SER A 264 -21.94 26.78 65.96
N ALA A 265 -23.18 26.30 66.05
CA ALA A 265 -23.95 25.69 64.99
C ALA A 265 -24.45 26.72 63.96
N SER A 266 -24.33 26.39 62.68
CA SER A 266 -25.39 26.64 61.68
C SER A 266 -25.23 25.70 60.49
N GLY A 267 -26.36 25.18 60.01
CA GLY A 267 -26.45 23.99 59.17
C GLY A 267 -25.90 24.11 57.75
N GLY A 268 -25.39 22.99 57.26
CA GLY A 268 -24.98 22.77 55.87
C GLY A 268 -24.61 21.30 55.68
N ALA A 269 -24.99 20.73 54.55
CA ALA A 269 -24.98 19.30 54.22
C ALA A 269 -23.72 18.52 54.66
N ARG A 270 -23.92 17.25 55.06
CA ARG A 270 -22.83 16.28 55.33
C ARG A 270 -21.87 16.27 54.14
N PRO A 271 -20.57 16.59 54.31
CA PRO A 271 -19.60 16.32 53.27
C PRO A 271 -19.51 14.80 53.08
N ALA A 272 -19.54 14.36 51.83
CA ALA A 272 -19.27 12.98 51.47
C ALA A 272 -17.91 12.58 52.05
N ALA A 273 -17.85 11.42 52.70
CA ALA A 273 -16.63 10.88 53.28
C ALA A 273 -15.52 10.88 52.23
N ALA A 274 -14.33 11.36 52.63
CA ALA A 274 -13.12 11.23 51.83
C ALA A 274 -12.94 9.75 51.45
N PRO A 275 -12.61 9.42 50.18
CA PRO A 275 -12.29 8.06 49.83
C PRO A 275 -11.09 7.62 50.68
N ALA A 276 -11.21 6.44 51.28
CA ALA A 276 -10.15 5.82 52.05
C ALA A 276 -8.86 5.75 51.22
N ALA A 277 -7.72 6.01 51.86
CA ALA A 277 -6.41 5.81 51.26
C ALA A 277 -6.34 4.39 50.65
N VAL A 278 -5.96 4.30 49.38
CA VAL A 278 -5.71 3.02 48.72
C VAL A 278 -4.39 2.49 49.27
N ASP A 279 -4.48 1.69 50.33
CA ASP A 279 -3.33 1.02 50.92
C ASP A 279 -2.88 -0.07 49.94
N SER A 280 -1.72 0.16 49.29
CA SER A 280 -1.15 -0.77 48.32
C SER A 280 -0.16 -1.70 49.05
N PRO A 281 -0.36 -3.02 49.05
CA PRO A 281 0.42 -3.95 49.87
C PRO A 281 1.86 -4.20 49.40
N ASP A 282 2.34 -3.54 48.35
CA ASP A 282 3.60 -3.90 47.67
C ASP A 282 4.77 -2.89 47.83
N VAL A 283 4.70 -1.94 48.77
CA VAL A 283 5.83 -1.04 49.04
C VAL A 283 6.56 -1.45 50.31
N ALA A 284 7.69 -2.15 50.15
CA ALA A 284 8.62 -2.35 51.26
C ALA A 284 9.12 -0.98 51.79
N PRO A 285 9.11 -0.74 53.10
CA PRO A 285 9.56 0.53 53.66
C PRO A 285 11.07 0.72 53.40
N GLY A 286 11.41 1.71 52.56
CA GLY A 286 12.80 2.11 52.29
C GLY A 286 13.21 2.23 50.82
N THR A 287 12.38 1.85 49.85
CA THR A 287 12.68 2.04 48.42
C THR A 287 11.98 3.29 47.88
N THR A 288 12.70 4.39 47.69
CA THR A 288 12.19 5.55 46.94
C THR A 288 12.10 5.19 45.47
N LYS A 289 10.93 4.73 45.01
CA LYS A 289 10.65 4.58 43.58
C LYS A 289 10.73 5.98 42.95
N GLU A 290 11.46 6.12 41.84
CA GLU A 290 11.59 7.38 41.10
C GLU A 290 10.35 7.60 40.22
N LEU A 291 9.99 8.85 39.95
CA LEU A 291 8.92 9.18 39.00
C LEU A 291 9.41 8.97 37.57
N TRP A 292 8.78 8.05 36.85
CA TRP A 292 8.89 7.94 35.41
C TRP A 292 7.66 8.54 34.74
N LEU A 293 7.87 9.49 33.83
CA LEU A 293 6.80 10.16 33.11
C LEU A 293 7.31 10.71 31.76
N ALA A 294 6.62 10.35 30.69
CA ALA A 294 6.96 10.69 29.30
C ALA A 294 8.35 10.20 28.88
N GLY A 295 8.73 8.99 29.27
CA GLY A 295 10.02 8.35 28.96
C GLY A 295 11.20 8.90 29.76
N LEU A 296 10.96 9.80 30.73
CA LEU A 296 11.99 10.43 31.54
C LEU A 296 11.85 10.07 33.02
N CYS A 297 12.98 9.87 33.69
CA CYS A 297 13.05 9.89 35.15
C CYS A 297 13.03 11.34 35.66
N TRP A 298 12.26 11.60 36.71
CA TRP A 298 12.12 12.89 37.39
C TRP A 298 12.59 12.77 38.85
N PRO A 299 13.88 13.06 39.13
CA PRO A 299 14.44 12.90 40.48
C PRO A 299 13.79 13.83 41.51
N GLY A 300 13.50 13.30 42.70
CA GLY A 300 12.92 14.06 43.81
C GLY A 300 11.41 14.31 43.70
N GLU A 301 10.76 13.78 42.66
CA GLU A 301 9.31 13.79 42.50
C GLU A 301 8.71 12.48 43.03
N PRO A 302 7.48 12.50 43.62
CA PRO A 302 6.81 11.29 44.04
C PRO A 302 6.55 10.37 42.84
N ALA A 303 6.85 9.08 42.98
CA ALA A 303 6.53 8.10 41.96
C ALA A 303 5.03 7.92 41.76
N LEU A 304 4.66 7.35 40.62
CA LEU A 304 3.30 6.92 40.31
C LEU A 304 3.07 5.46 40.76
N VAL A 305 1.87 5.19 41.25
CA VAL A 305 1.41 3.85 41.62
C VAL A 305 1.19 3.04 40.35
N GLY A 306 1.70 1.80 40.30
CA GLY A 306 1.55 0.92 39.14
C GLY A 306 2.46 -0.30 39.20
N HIS A 307 2.07 -1.35 38.48
CA HIS A 307 2.79 -2.63 38.39
C HIS A 307 4.05 -2.53 37.49
N SER A 308 4.11 -1.51 36.62
CA SER A 308 5.27 -1.09 35.81
C SER A 308 5.96 0.13 36.45
N ASP A 309 6.76 0.87 35.66
CA ASP A 309 7.32 2.18 36.06
C ASP A 309 6.26 3.29 36.23
N GLY A 310 5.01 3.02 35.85
CA GLY A 310 3.85 3.90 36.10
C GLY A 310 3.75 5.08 35.14
N ASP A 311 4.44 5.03 33.99
CA ASP A 311 4.47 6.14 33.03
C ASP A 311 3.13 6.33 32.30
N ALA A 312 2.29 7.20 32.86
CA ALA A 312 0.98 7.54 32.32
C ALA A 312 1.02 8.01 30.86
N VAL A 313 2.09 8.73 30.46
CA VAL A 313 2.21 9.23 29.09
C VAL A 313 2.53 8.09 28.13
N ALA A 314 3.48 7.22 28.49
CA ALA A 314 3.82 6.07 27.65
C ALA A 314 2.63 5.13 27.46
N HIS A 315 1.86 4.85 28.52
CA HIS A 315 0.67 4.01 28.42
C HIS A 315 -0.44 4.63 27.58
N ALA A 316 -0.74 5.92 27.77
CA ALA A 316 -1.74 6.61 26.95
C ALA A 316 -1.36 6.58 25.45
N ILE A 317 -0.07 6.74 25.13
CA ILE A 317 0.44 6.61 23.76
C ILE A 317 0.23 5.19 23.22
N CYS A 318 0.53 4.15 24.02
CA CYS A 318 0.31 2.76 23.62
C CYS A 318 -1.15 2.51 23.27
N ASP A 319 -2.08 2.92 24.14
CA ASP A 319 -3.52 2.78 23.89
C ASP A 319 -3.98 3.53 22.65
N ALA A 320 -3.51 4.76 22.43
CA ALA A 320 -3.85 5.53 21.23
C ALA A 320 -3.40 4.81 19.94
N LEU A 321 -2.19 4.23 19.95
CA LEU A 321 -1.64 3.50 18.81
C LEU A 321 -2.35 2.15 18.57
N LEU A 322 -2.58 1.37 19.62
CA LEU A 322 -3.28 0.09 19.55
C LEU A 322 -4.73 0.29 19.07
N SER A 323 -5.42 1.30 19.61
CA SER A 323 -6.77 1.68 19.20
C SER A 323 -6.82 2.11 17.72
N ALA A 324 -5.87 2.95 17.27
CA ALA A 324 -5.79 3.38 15.88
C ALA A 324 -5.59 2.20 14.90
N ALA A 325 -4.82 1.19 15.31
CA ALA A 325 -4.58 -0.02 14.54
C ALA A 325 -5.70 -1.07 14.67
N GLY A 326 -6.64 -0.91 15.61
CA GLY A 326 -7.69 -1.89 15.90
C GLY A 326 -7.18 -3.13 16.66
N LEU A 327 -6.14 -2.96 17.48
CA LEU A 327 -5.49 -4.02 18.25
C LEU A 327 -5.94 -4.09 19.72
N GLY A 328 -6.82 -3.19 20.16
CA GLY A 328 -7.30 -3.12 21.54
C GLY A 328 -6.55 -2.08 22.35
N ASP A 329 -6.16 -2.45 23.57
CA ASP A 329 -5.52 -1.60 24.59
C ASP A 329 -4.35 -2.33 25.26
N ILE A 330 -3.60 -1.63 26.11
CA ILE A 330 -2.41 -2.14 26.78
C ILE A 330 -2.71 -3.38 27.65
N GLY A 331 -3.87 -3.39 28.33
CA GLY A 331 -4.27 -4.46 29.24
C GLY A 331 -4.59 -5.76 28.51
N SER A 332 -5.33 -5.67 27.40
CA SER A 332 -5.67 -6.80 26.53
C SER A 332 -4.48 -7.29 25.69
N THR A 333 -3.55 -6.40 25.32
CA THR A 333 -2.44 -6.71 24.43
C THR A 333 -1.24 -7.32 25.15
N PHE A 334 -0.85 -6.79 26.31
CA PHE A 334 0.37 -7.23 27.01
C PHE A 334 0.07 -8.10 28.23
N GLY A 335 -1.09 -7.94 28.86
CA GLY A 335 -1.48 -8.66 30.07
C GLY A 335 -0.49 -8.47 31.23
N THR A 336 -0.75 -9.16 32.34
CA THR A 336 0.15 -9.16 33.53
C THR A 336 0.97 -10.44 33.65
N SER A 337 0.78 -11.39 32.73
CA SER A 337 1.31 -12.76 32.82
C SER A 337 2.58 -13.00 32.01
N ASP A 338 2.92 -12.09 31.09
CA ASP A 338 4.11 -12.21 30.25
C ASP A 338 5.33 -11.64 31.01
N PRO A 339 6.35 -12.46 31.30
CA PRO A 339 7.53 -12.04 32.07
C PRO A 339 8.33 -10.90 31.43
N ARG A 340 8.20 -10.67 30.11
CA ARG A 340 8.90 -9.58 29.41
C ARG A 340 8.40 -8.20 29.83
N PHE A 341 7.17 -8.11 30.32
CA PHE A 341 6.52 -6.86 30.71
C PHE A 341 6.43 -6.68 32.23
N ALA A 342 6.84 -7.69 33.01
CA ALA A 342 6.86 -7.62 34.47
C ALA A 342 7.94 -6.61 34.93
N GLY A 343 7.51 -5.49 35.51
CA GLY A 343 8.43 -4.42 35.95
C GLY A 343 9.15 -3.70 34.80
N ALA A 344 8.67 -3.85 33.56
CA ALA A 344 9.26 -3.18 32.41
C ALA A 344 8.99 -1.66 32.43
N HIS A 345 9.91 -0.93 31.81
CA HIS A 345 9.79 0.51 31.60
C HIS A 345 8.90 0.84 30.40
N GLY A 346 8.34 2.05 30.36
CA GLY A 346 7.44 2.51 29.31
C GLY A 346 8.02 2.41 27.89
N ASP A 347 9.35 2.47 27.74
CA ASP A 347 10.05 2.30 26.47
C ASP A 347 9.85 0.91 25.85
N VAL A 348 9.81 -0.15 26.66
CA VAL A 348 9.56 -1.53 26.22
C VAL A 348 8.16 -1.65 25.63
N PHE A 349 7.15 -1.08 26.30
CA PHE A 349 5.77 -1.09 25.82
C PHE A 349 5.60 -0.28 24.53
N LEU A 350 6.23 0.88 24.45
CA LEU A 350 6.20 1.74 23.26
C LEU A 350 6.85 1.06 22.05
N ALA A 351 8.03 0.46 22.24
CA ALA A 351 8.75 -0.23 21.17
C ALA A 351 7.97 -1.43 20.64
N GLU A 352 7.39 -2.24 21.54
CA GLU A 352 6.58 -3.38 21.13
C GLU A 352 5.26 -2.94 20.48
N THR A 353 4.62 -1.88 20.98
CA THR A 353 3.42 -1.30 20.34
C THR A 353 3.74 -0.84 18.91
N ALA A 354 4.85 -0.14 18.70
CA ALA A 354 5.27 0.29 17.36
C ALA A 354 5.49 -0.93 16.43
N ARG A 355 6.06 -2.01 16.94
CA ARG A 355 6.23 -3.28 16.20
C ARG A 355 4.89 -3.91 15.84
N LEU A 356 3.92 -3.92 16.76
CA LEU A 356 2.58 -4.48 16.53
C LEU A 356 1.80 -3.66 15.50
N VAL A 357 1.82 -2.33 15.60
CA VAL A 357 1.22 -1.42 14.60
C VAL A 357 1.82 -1.66 13.21
N ALA A 358 3.16 -1.81 13.14
CA ALA A 358 3.85 -2.15 11.91
C ALA A 358 3.43 -3.51 11.33
N ALA A 359 3.29 -4.53 12.18
CA ALA A 359 2.86 -5.87 11.78
C ALA A 359 1.40 -5.92 11.33
N ALA A 360 0.55 -5.04 11.87
CA ALA A 360 -0.83 -4.85 11.45
C ALA A 360 -0.98 -4.09 10.11
N GLY A 361 0.13 -3.76 9.44
CA GLY A 361 0.11 -3.09 8.14
C GLY A 361 -0.02 -1.57 8.24
N TYR A 362 0.36 -0.98 9.37
CA TYR A 362 0.31 0.47 9.57
C TYR A 362 1.70 1.09 9.81
N ARG A 363 1.85 2.37 9.46
CA ARG A 363 2.99 3.21 9.81
C ARG A 363 2.50 4.33 10.72
N ILE A 364 3.21 4.58 11.81
CA ILE A 364 2.91 5.70 12.70
C ILE A 364 3.16 7.02 11.97
N GLY A 365 2.16 7.89 11.97
CA GLY A 365 2.22 9.23 11.39
C GLY A 365 2.76 10.24 12.38
N ASN A 366 2.02 10.46 13.46
CA ASN A 366 2.42 11.28 14.60
C ASN A 366 1.60 10.90 15.84
N VAL A 367 2.09 11.33 17.01
CA VAL A 367 1.35 11.25 18.29
C VAL A 367 1.34 12.61 18.96
N SER A 368 0.21 13.00 19.54
CA SER A 368 0.06 14.23 20.34
C SER A 368 -0.48 13.87 21.72
N VAL A 369 0.12 14.40 22.78
CA VAL A 369 -0.26 14.11 24.16
C VAL A 369 -0.57 15.39 24.92
N GLN A 370 -1.71 15.41 25.61
CA GLN A 370 -2.04 16.39 26.64
C GLN A 370 -1.80 15.77 28.02
N LEU A 371 -0.78 16.25 28.73
CA LEU A 371 -0.52 15.95 30.13
C LEU A 371 -1.27 16.94 31.03
N VAL A 372 -2.00 16.43 32.01
CA VAL A 372 -2.70 17.20 33.03
C VAL A 372 -2.10 16.85 34.39
N ALA A 373 -1.25 17.73 34.90
CA ALA A 373 -0.50 17.49 36.14
C ALA A 373 -0.05 18.81 36.78
N ALA A 374 -0.19 18.94 38.10
CA ALA A 374 0.36 20.06 38.85
C ALA A 374 1.88 19.94 39.09
N ARG A 375 2.41 18.72 39.01
CA ARG A 375 3.84 18.39 39.11
C ARG A 375 4.14 17.13 38.27
N PRO A 376 5.37 16.95 37.77
CA PRO A 376 6.54 17.83 37.88
C PRO A 376 6.38 19.11 37.03
N ARG A 377 7.36 20.03 37.11
CA ARG A 377 7.44 21.18 36.19
C ARG A 377 7.81 20.72 34.77
N PHE A 378 6.85 20.13 34.08
CA PHE A 378 7.05 19.42 32.81
C PHE A 378 7.68 20.28 31.71
N ALA A 379 7.28 21.56 31.63
CA ALA A 379 7.73 22.49 30.60
C ALA A 379 9.27 22.60 30.49
N ALA A 380 10.00 22.41 31.59
CA ALA A 380 11.46 22.50 31.59
C ALA A 380 12.16 21.37 30.80
N ARG A 381 11.53 20.21 30.66
CA ARG A 381 12.09 19.02 29.98
C ARG A 381 11.18 18.46 28.89
N ARG A 382 10.21 19.25 28.42
CA ARG A 382 9.27 18.83 27.37
C ARG A 382 9.99 18.38 26.09
N ALA A 383 10.94 19.18 25.59
CA ALA A 383 11.63 18.87 24.34
C ALA A 383 12.44 17.56 24.44
N GLU A 384 13.04 17.31 25.61
CA GLU A 384 13.75 16.05 25.90
C GLU A 384 12.80 14.85 25.88
N ALA A 385 11.61 14.97 26.48
CA ALA A 385 10.58 13.92 26.46
C ALA A 385 10.08 13.65 25.04
N GLU A 386 9.80 14.71 24.27
CA GLU A 386 9.39 14.59 22.86
C GLU A 386 10.45 13.89 22.01
N GLU A 387 11.73 14.18 22.23
CA GLU A 387 12.85 13.53 21.54
C GLU A 387 12.96 12.04 21.87
N VAL A 388 12.91 11.67 23.15
CA VAL A 388 12.97 10.27 23.60
C VAL A 388 11.83 9.45 22.99
N LEU A 389 10.60 9.93 23.12
CA LEU A 389 9.41 9.23 22.61
C LEU A 389 9.41 9.16 21.09
N SER A 390 9.82 10.23 20.41
CA SER A 390 9.91 10.25 18.94
C SER A 390 10.97 9.26 18.43
N GLY A 391 12.08 9.13 19.15
CA GLY A 391 13.12 8.15 18.87
C GLY A 391 12.60 6.72 18.97
N ILE A 392 11.90 6.39 20.04
CA ILE A 392 11.34 5.05 20.27
C ILE A 392 10.31 4.68 19.20
N LEU A 393 9.39 5.60 18.88
CA LEU A 393 8.33 5.34 17.89
C LEU A 393 8.78 5.51 16.44
N THR A 394 9.96 6.09 16.21
CA THR A 394 10.42 6.53 14.89
C THR A 394 9.37 7.41 14.19
N ALA A 395 8.70 8.27 14.95
CA ALA A 395 7.63 9.14 14.49
C ALA A 395 7.55 10.41 15.34
N PRO A 396 7.10 11.56 14.81
CA PRO A 396 6.95 12.78 15.59
C PRO A 396 5.98 12.61 16.78
N VAL A 397 6.45 12.96 17.97
CA VAL A 397 5.66 13.07 19.19
C VAL A 397 5.67 14.52 19.68
N SER A 398 4.49 15.05 20.03
CA SER A 398 4.36 16.38 20.63
C SER A 398 3.59 16.30 21.93
N ILE A 399 4.01 17.06 22.95
CA ILE A 399 3.39 17.06 24.27
C ILE A 399 3.02 18.48 24.68
N SER A 400 1.76 18.69 25.05
CA SER A 400 1.30 19.85 25.79
C SER A 400 1.05 19.47 27.25
N ALA A 401 1.36 20.37 28.18
CA ALA A 401 1.12 20.15 29.60
C ALA A 401 0.30 21.31 30.18
N THR A 402 -0.66 20.99 31.05
CA THR A 402 -1.48 21.96 31.76
C THR A 402 -1.69 21.55 33.21
N THR A 403 -2.03 22.52 34.06
CA THR A 403 -2.58 22.26 35.39
C THR A 403 -4.10 22.45 35.37
N THR A 404 -4.76 22.12 36.48
CA THR A 404 -6.21 22.32 36.67
C THR A 404 -6.52 23.39 37.71
N ASP A 405 -5.58 24.31 37.98
CA ASP A 405 -5.75 25.43 38.92
C ASP A 405 -6.29 25.01 40.30
N GLY A 406 -5.79 23.89 40.83
CA GLY A 406 -6.19 23.34 42.13
C GLY A 406 -7.49 22.52 42.11
N LEU A 407 -8.15 22.38 40.96
CA LEU A 407 -9.37 21.59 40.80
C LEU A 407 -9.08 20.11 40.53
N GLY A 408 -9.91 19.23 41.08
CA GLY A 408 -9.80 17.78 40.86
C GLY A 408 -8.54 17.15 41.48
N PHE A 409 -8.36 15.84 41.28
CA PHE A 409 -7.24 15.09 41.86
C PHE A 409 -5.88 15.54 41.29
N THR A 410 -5.84 15.91 40.00
CA THR A 410 -4.65 16.47 39.35
C THR A 410 -4.24 17.83 39.94
N GLY A 411 -5.22 18.64 40.38
CA GLY A 411 -4.99 19.93 41.02
C GLY A 411 -4.60 19.81 42.49
N ARG A 412 -5.11 18.79 43.19
CA ARG A 412 -4.72 18.44 44.57
C ARG A 412 -3.42 17.65 44.67
N THR A 413 -2.69 17.50 43.56
CA THR A 413 -1.43 16.72 43.50
C THR A 413 -1.58 15.26 43.93
N GLU A 414 -2.76 14.68 43.74
CA GLU A 414 -3.04 13.27 44.06
C GLU A 414 -2.61 12.33 42.93
N GLY A 415 -2.47 12.85 41.69
CA GLY A 415 -2.07 12.05 40.53
C GLY A 415 -1.93 12.88 39.25
N VAL A 416 -1.77 12.18 38.13
CA VAL A 416 -1.64 12.75 36.78
C VAL A 416 -2.63 12.10 35.82
N VAL A 417 -2.97 12.79 34.74
CA VAL A 417 -3.71 12.23 33.60
C VAL A 417 -2.97 12.56 32.31
N ALA A 418 -2.80 11.58 31.43
CA ALA A 418 -2.31 11.76 30.08
C ALA A 418 -3.40 11.39 29.07
N ILE A 419 -3.58 12.23 28.05
CA ILE A 419 -4.53 11.99 26.95
C ILE A 419 -3.72 12.03 25.66
N ALA A 420 -3.63 10.91 24.94
CA ALA A 420 -2.88 10.78 23.71
C ALA A 420 -3.80 10.58 22.50
N SER A 421 -3.47 11.22 21.38
CA SER A 421 -4.08 10.99 20.07
C SER A 421 -2.99 10.55 19.09
N ALA A 422 -3.25 9.48 18.34
CA ALA A 422 -2.33 8.94 17.36
C ALA A 422 -2.96 8.93 15.97
N LEU A 423 -2.14 9.19 14.95
CA LEU A 423 -2.49 9.03 13.54
C LEU A 423 -1.62 7.91 12.93
N VAL A 424 -2.23 6.94 12.26
CA VAL A 424 -1.52 5.87 11.54
C VAL A 424 -1.96 5.79 10.09
N TYR A 425 -1.02 5.46 9.20
CA TYR A 425 -1.24 5.30 7.77
C TYR A 425 -1.15 3.82 7.38
N PRO A 426 -2.03 3.30 6.50
CA PRO A 426 -1.80 2.01 5.88
C PRO A 426 -0.46 1.98 5.14
N ARG A 427 0.25 0.85 5.22
CA ARG A 427 1.53 0.61 4.57
C ARG A 427 1.40 0.19 3.11
#